data_AF-A0A091HK80-F1
#
_entry.id   AF-A0A091HK80-F1
#
_cell.length_a   1.000
_cell.length_b   1.000
_cell.length_c   1.000
_cell.angle_alpha   90.00
_cell.angle_beta   90.00
_cell.angle_gamma   90.00
#
_symmetry.space_group_name_H-M   'P 1'
#
loop_
_entity.id
_entity.type
_entity.pdbx_description
1 polymer ?
#
loop_
_entity_poly.entity_id
_entity_poly.type
_entity_poly.pdbx_seq_one_letter_code
_entity_poly.pdbx_strand_id
1 'polypeptide(L)'
;VCMLCGRPESDLDVCGPMLEAHGICAHAYCLLFASSLFEHAIERGPGRWDFPIENIRRVIEEAAETHCFVCGESKATITCQESGCDNSFHLPCAVEGECITQFFPPYRAFCREHRPESAVEAAPGDTTCIICMEPVGDRQSYSTMVCPACRTAWFHRSCMQENAIHAGIVCFVCPGCRERDLFLLEMLTMGILIPLSLPSWITNDSPELEERHSRCDARQCLCPGGREQVEEEGSWQLLLCCSCAAEGTHRACSNLGDSATSWQCAGCA
;
A
#
# COMPACT_ATOMS: atom_id res chain seq x y z
N VAL A 1 6.49 -22.33 12.68
CA VAL A 1 5.25 -21.78 13.27
C VAL A 1 5.64 -20.60 14.12
N CYS A 2 4.99 -19.45 13.91
CA CYS A 2 5.24 -18.26 14.71
C CYS A 2 4.82 -18.51 16.16
N MET A 3 5.74 -18.28 17.11
CA MET A 3 5.51 -18.49 18.54
C MET A 3 4.55 -17.46 19.15
N LEU A 4 4.29 -16.33 18.47
CA LEU A 4 3.42 -15.24 18.93
C LEU A 4 1.99 -15.30 18.36
N CYS A 5 1.76 -15.98 17.24
CA CYS A 5 0.42 -16.08 16.66
C CYS A 5 -0.04 -17.51 16.35
N GLY A 6 0.83 -18.51 16.55
CA GLY A 6 0.50 -19.92 16.33
C GLY A 6 0.32 -20.33 14.87
N ARG A 7 0.48 -19.42 13.90
CA ARG A 7 0.31 -19.72 12.47
C ARG A 7 1.62 -20.20 11.80
N PRO A 8 1.56 -21.18 10.88
CA PRO A 8 2.74 -21.75 10.20
C PRO A 8 3.23 -20.90 9.03
N GLU A 9 2.34 -20.23 8.32
CA GLU A 9 2.62 -19.50 7.08
C GLU A 9 2.84 -18.01 7.33
N SER A 10 3.80 -17.44 6.59
CA SER A 10 4.00 -16.00 6.50
C SER A 10 3.10 -15.43 5.41
N ASP A 11 1.91 -14.98 5.80
CA ASP A 11 1.23 -13.94 5.02
C ASP A 11 2.07 -12.66 5.16
N LEU A 12 2.87 -12.36 4.13
CA LEU A 12 3.80 -11.23 4.15
C LEU A 12 3.09 -9.89 4.27
N ASP A 13 1.86 -9.79 3.75
CA ASP A 13 1.09 -8.56 3.73
C ASP A 13 0.42 -8.29 5.08
N VAL A 14 0.16 -9.33 5.86
CA VAL A 14 -0.46 -9.22 7.19
C VAL A 14 0.56 -9.27 8.32
N CYS A 15 1.47 -10.26 8.31
CA CYS A 15 2.38 -10.53 9.42
C CYS A 15 3.84 -10.19 9.11
N GLY A 16 4.18 -9.96 7.85
CA GLY A 16 5.57 -9.79 7.42
C GLY A 16 6.35 -11.11 7.45
N PRO A 17 7.66 -11.06 7.16
CA PRO A 17 8.49 -12.24 7.04
C PRO A 17 8.62 -12.99 8.37
N MET A 18 8.73 -14.32 8.30
CA MET A 18 9.12 -15.14 9.44
C MET A 18 10.61 -14.93 9.74
N LEU A 19 10.93 -14.64 11.00
CA LEU A 19 12.29 -14.50 11.50
C LEU A 19 12.63 -15.70 12.39
N GLU A 20 13.80 -16.28 12.17
CA GLU A 20 14.30 -17.41 12.95
C GLU A 20 15.69 -17.11 13.51
N ALA A 21 15.79 -17.01 14.83
CA ALA A 21 17.05 -16.75 15.52
C ALA A 21 17.00 -17.27 16.96
N HIS A 22 18.11 -17.85 17.44
CA HIS A 22 18.26 -18.26 18.86
C HIS A 22 17.14 -19.17 19.40
N GLY A 23 16.57 -20.01 18.53
CA GLY A 23 15.46 -20.91 18.87
C GLY A 23 14.09 -20.25 18.93
N ILE A 24 13.97 -18.98 18.51
CA ILE A 24 12.72 -18.25 18.37
C ILE A 24 12.35 -18.23 16.89
N CYS A 25 11.08 -18.53 16.59
CA CYS A 25 10.47 -18.42 15.26
C CYS A 25 9.27 -17.48 15.39
N ALA A 26 9.32 -16.28 14.83
CA ALA A 26 8.25 -15.29 14.94
C ALA A 26 8.16 -14.40 13.71
N HIS A 27 6.95 -13.98 13.34
CA HIS A 27 6.79 -12.99 12.28
C HIS A 27 7.29 -11.62 12.71
N ALA A 28 7.89 -10.88 11.78
CA ALA A 28 8.43 -9.55 12.02
C ALA A 28 7.39 -8.57 12.61
N TYR A 29 6.17 -8.53 12.05
CA TYR A 29 5.14 -7.63 12.57
C TYR A 29 4.51 -8.14 13.86
N CYS A 30 4.44 -9.45 14.09
CA CYS A 30 4.02 -9.97 15.40
C CYS A 30 4.97 -9.49 16.51
N LEU A 31 6.28 -9.38 16.26
CA LEU A 31 7.22 -8.81 17.22
C LEU A 31 6.99 -7.31 17.48
N LEU A 32 6.69 -6.53 16.44
CA LEU A 32 6.44 -5.09 16.58
C LEU A 32 5.19 -4.78 17.41
N PHE A 33 4.12 -5.58 17.25
CA PHE A 33 2.85 -5.37 17.94
C PHE A 33 2.69 -6.15 19.25
N ALA A 34 3.64 -7.02 19.60
CA ALA A 34 3.56 -7.74 20.86
C ALA A 34 3.63 -6.74 22.03
N SER A 35 2.53 -6.65 22.77
CA SER A 35 2.38 -5.72 23.90
C SER A 35 3.51 -5.91 24.89
N SER A 36 4.01 -4.81 25.45
CA SER A 36 5.20 -4.73 26.34
C SER A 36 6.56 -5.06 25.70
N LEU A 37 6.61 -5.65 24.49
CA LEU A 37 7.89 -5.94 23.83
C LEU A 37 8.51 -4.67 23.24
N PHE A 38 7.69 -3.82 22.61
CA PHE A 38 8.15 -2.60 21.95
C PHE A 38 8.68 -1.54 22.93
N GLU A 39 8.15 -1.49 24.15
CA GLU A 39 8.62 -0.59 25.22
C GLU A 39 10.09 -0.84 25.61
N HIS A 40 10.58 -2.05 25.36
CA HIS A 40 11.96 -2.46 25.63
C HIS A 40 12.78 -2.70 24.35
N ALA A 41 12.25 -2.27 23.19
CA ALA A 41 12.98 -2.35 21.93
C ALA A 41 14.13 -1.35 21.90
N ILE A 42 15.23 -1.74 21.27
CA ILE A 42 16.41 -0.90 21.10
C ILE A 42 16.43 -0.42 19.65
N GLU A 43 16.29 0.90 19.44
CA GLU A 43 16.45 1.49 18.11
C GLU A 43 17.91 1.39 17.66
N ARG A 44 18.16 0.75 16.52
CA ARG A 44 19.48 0.62 15.90
C ARG A 44 19.68 1.51 14.68
N GLY A 45 18.63 2.21 14.27
CA GLY A 45 18.59 3.09 13.10
C GLY A 45 17.15 3.26 12.60
N PRO A 46 16.95 4.07 11.54
CA PRO A 46 15.61 4.38 11.03
C PRO A 46 14.82 3.10 10.69
N GLY A 47 13.73 2.87 11.42
CA GLY A 47 12.85 1.71 11.21
C GLY A 47 13.45 0.36 11.62
N ARG A 48 14.60 0.33 12.29
CA ARG A 48 15.25 -0.92 12.72
C ARG A 48 15.27 -1.04 14.25
N TRP A 49 14.53 -2.02 14.72
CA TRP A 49 14.36 -2.32 16.15
C TRP A 49 14.97 -3.67 16.48
N ASP A 50 15.81 -3.70 17.51
CA ASP A 50 16.29 -4.94 18.12
C ASP A 50 15.46 -5.26 19.36
N PHE A 51 15.08 -6.52 19.50
CA PHE A 51 14.32 -7.02 20.64
C PHE A 51 15.19 -8.01 21.43
N PRO A 52 15.51 -7.72 22.71
CA PRO A 52 16.23 -8.67 23.55
C PRO A 52 15.49 -10.00 23.65
N ILE A 53 16.20 -11.11 23.46
CA ILE A 53 15.64 -12.47 23.42
C ILE A 53 14.88 -12.80 24.70
N GLU A 54 15.40 -12.35 25.84
CA GLU A 54 14.80 -12.51 27.16
C GLU A 54 13.41 -11.86 27.23
N ASN A 55 13.24 -10.69 26.62
CA ASN A 55 11.96 -10.00 26.58
C ASN A 55 10.97 -10.73 25.66
N ILE A 56 11.43 -11.24 24.51
CA ILE A 56 10.58 -12.03 23.61
C ILE A 56 10.07 -13.28 24.33
N ARG A 57 10.95 -14.00 25.03
CA ARG A 57 10.56 -15.20 25.80
C ARG A 57 9.56 -14.87 26.90
N ARG A 58 9.80 -13.80 27.66
CA ARG A 58 8.88 -13.32 28.69
C ARG A 58 7.48 -13.06 28.14
N VAL A 59 7.38 -12.35 27.00
CA VAL A 59 6.07 -12.05 26.38
C VAL A 59 5.37 -13.31 25.87
N ILE A 60 6.12 -14.27 25.33
CA ILE A 60 5.55 -15.58 24.92
C ILE A 60 5.00 -16.34 26.14
N GLU A 61 5.71 -16.31 27.27
CA GLU A 61 5.29 -16.96 28.52
C GLU A 61 4.06 -16.25 29.11
N GLU A 62 4.07 -14.92 29.19
CA GLU A 62 2.96 -14.10 29.69
C GLU A 62 1.68 -14.29 28.86
N ALA A 63 1.81 -14.44 27.54
CA ALA A 63 0.67 -14.62 26.65
C ALA A 63 0.13 -16.05 26.59
N ALA A 64 0.78 -17.02 27.25
CA ALA A 64 0.41 -18.44 27.14
C ALA A 64 -1.06 -18.72 27.50
N GLU A 65 -1.62 -17.95 28.44
CA GLU A 65 -3.03 -18.03 28.88
C GLU A 65 -3.91 -16.89 28.34
N THR A 66 -3.35 -15.98 27.55
CA THR A 66 -4.11 -14.87 26.95
C THR A 66 -4.82 -15.34 25.68
N HIS A 67 -6.15 -15.26 25.68
CA HIS A 67 -6.99 -15.75 24.60
C HIS A 67 -7.30 -14.64 23.59
N CYS A 68 -7.29 -14.99 22.31
CA CYS A 68 -7.72 -14.10 21.25
C CYS A 68 -9.25 -13.95 21.29
N PHE A 69 -9.76 -12.72 21.41
CA PHE A 69 -11.21 -12.50 21.43
C PHE A 69 -11.89 -12.81 20.07
N VAL A 70 -11.11 -12.97 19.00
CA VAL A 70 -11.60 -13.25 17.64
C VAL A 70 -11.72 -14.76 17.40
N CYS A 71 -10.64 -15.52 17.61
CA CYS A 71 -10.61 -16.96 17.31
C CYS A 71 -10.75 -17.87 18.55
N GLY A 72 -10.60 -17.32 19.76
CA GLY A 72 -10.68 -18.07 21.02
C GLY A 72 -9.41 -18.83 21.41
N GLU A 73 -8.39 -18.90 20.54
CA GLU A 73 -7.13 -19.60 20.84
C GLU A 73 -6.19 -18.75 21.71
N SER A 74 -5.31 -19.41 22.48
CA SER A 74 -4.36 -18.73 23.37
C SER A 74 -3.16 -18.11 22.64
N LYS A 75 -2.24 -17.48 23.38
CA LYS A 75 -1.04 -16.77 22.85
C LYS A 75 -1.35 -15.49 22.10
N ALA A 76 -2.46 -14.83 22.41
CA ALA A 76 -2.75 -13.51 21.86
C ALA A 76 -1.83 -12.47 22.50
N THR A 77 -0.79 -12.04 21.78
CA THR A 77 0.23 -11.11 22.31
C THR A 77 -0.08 -9.64 22.07
N ILE A 78 -1.12 -9.30 21.30
CA ILE A 78 -1.48 -7.93 20.97
C ILE A 78 -2.69 -7.55 21.81
N THR A 79 -2.53 -6.55 22.66
CA THR A 79 -3.59 -6.02 23.52
C THR A 79 -4.12 -4.71 22.95
N CYS A 80 -5.40 -4.44 23.17
CA CYS A 80 -5.96 -3.13 22.87
C CYS A 80 -5.24 -2.03 23.67
N GLN A 81 -4.94 -0.90 23.02
CA GLN A 81 -4.25 0.23 23.63
C GLN A 81 -5.12 1.01 24.63
N GLU A 82 -6.44 0.90 24.50
CA GLU A 82 -7.38 1.63 25.35
C GLU A 82 -7.28 1.20 26.81
N SER A 83 -7.30 2.18 27.72
CA SER A 83 -7.11 1.92 29.15
C SER A 83 -8.29 1.15 29.73
N GLY A 84 -8.01 -0.01 30.33
CA GLY A 84 -9.04 -0.88 30.91
C GLY A 84 -9.72 -1.81 29.92
N CYS A 85 -9.24 -1.89 28.67
CA CYS A 85 -9.70 -2.89 27.72
C CYS A 85 -8.81 -4.13 27.77
N ASP A 86 -9.39 -5.28 28.11
CA ASP A 86 -8.66 -6.56 28.21
C ASP A 86 -8.66 -7.35 26.88
N ASN A 87 -9.21 -6.77 25.81
CA ASN A 87 -9.28 -7.45 24.52
C ASN A 87 -7.88 -7.66 23.93
N SER A 88 -7.55 -8.93 23.70
CA SER A 88 -6.30 -9.36 23.09
C SER A 88 -6.55 -10.14 21.81
N PHE A 89 -5.66 -10.03 20.82
CA PHE A 89 -5.81 -10.72 19.54
C PHE A 89 -4.48 -11.08 18.90
N HIS A 90 -4.51 -11.99 17.92
CA HIS A 90 -3.36 -12.25 17.06
C HIS A 90 -3.37 -11.27 15.88
N LEU A 91 -2.20 -10.89 15.37
CA LEU A 91 -2.11 -10.03 14.17
C LEU A 91 -2.91 -10.56 12.96
N PRO A 92 -2.84 -11.86 12.60
CA PRO A 92 -3.68 -12.42 11.54
C PRO A 92 -5.18 -12.25 11.77
N CYS A 93 -5.62 -12.29 13.04
CA CYS A 93 -7.02 -12.19 13.40
C CYS A 93 -7.50 -10.74 13.41
N ALA A 94 -6.63 -9.74 13.21
CA ALA A 94 -6.99 -8.33 13.24
C ALA A 94 -8.01 -7.98 12.15
N VAL A 95 -7.87 -8.56 10.94
CA VAL A 95 -8.79 -8.30 9.83
C VAL A 95 -10.18 -8.86 10.12
N GLU A 96 -10.25 -10.12 10.51
CA GLU A 96 -11.49 -10.82 10.90
C GLU A 96 -12.14 -10.19 12.14
N GLY A 97 -11.32 -9.69 13.05
CA GLY A 97 -11.72 -8.99 14.27
C GLY A 97 -12.17 -7.55 14.05
N GLU A 98 -11.96 -7.02 12.84
CA GLU A 98 -12.05 -5.61 12.48
C GLU A 98 -11.26 -4.67 13.40
N CYS A 99 -10.10 -5.13 13.86
CA CYS A 99 -9.14 -4.37 14.66
C CYS A 99 -8.32 -3.42 13.78
N ILE A 100 -7.82 -2.34 14.38
CA ILE A 100 -6.85 -1.43 13.74
C ILE A 100 -5.47 -1.64 14.36
N THR A 101 -4.47 -1.88 13.53
CA THR A 101 -3.05 -1.99 13.90
C THR A 101 -2.25 -0.90 13.17
N GLN A 102 -1.64 0.00 13.93
CA GLN A 102 -0.91 1.16 13.41
C GLN A 102 0.56 0.78 13.16
N PHE A 103 0.94 0.58 11.90
CA PHE A 103 2.29 0.12 11.48
C PHE A 103 3.36 1.24 11.54
N PHE A 104 3.33 2.04 12.59
CA PHE A 104 4.31 3.09 12.88
C PHE A 104 4.51 3.20 14.39
N PRO A 105 5.72 3.58 14.88
CA PRO A 105 5.96 3.72 16.31
C PRO A 105 4.94 4.65 16.99
N PRO A 106 4.39 4.27 18.16
CA PRO A 106 4.81 3.16 19.01
C PRO A 106 4.09 1.81 18.76
N TYR A 107 3.62 1.54 17.53
CA TYR A 107 2.96 0.30 17.11
C TYR A 107 1.71 -0.05 17.93
N ARG A 108 0.74 0.87 17.93
CA ARG A 108 -0.51 0.71 18.69
C ARG A 108 -1.50 -0.21 17.98
N ALA A 109 -2.32 -0.88 18.76
CA ALA A 109 -3.37 -1.75 18.28
C ALA A 109 -4.68 -1.50 19.04
N PHE A 110 -5.81 -1.60 18.35
CA PHE A 110 -7.13 -1.29 18.90
C PHE A 110 -8.14 -2.36 18.51
N CYS A 111 -8.93 -2.85 19.47
CA CYS A 111 -10.04 -3.76 19.17
C CYS A 111 -11.16 -3.02 18.42
N ARG A 112 -12.16 -3.74 17.92
CA ARG A 112 -13.28 -3.16 17.17
C ARG A 112 -14.06 -2.05 17.90
N GLU A 113 -14.05 -2.07 19.23
CA GLU A 113 -14.80 -1.13 20.07
C GLU A 113 -14.02 0.18 20.32
N HIS A 114 -12.69 0.11 20.28
CA HIS A 114 -11.81 1.23 20.60
C HIS A 114 -10.94 1.66 19.42
N ARG A 115 -11.19 1.11 18.23
CA ARG A 115 -10.49 1.52 17.02
C ARG A 115 -10.79 2.99 16.71
N PRO A 116 -9.81 3.74 16.15
CA PRO A 116 -10.08 5.09 15.72
C PRO A 116 -11.18 5.09 14.65
N GLU A 117 -12.03 6.10 14.72
CA GLU A 117 -13.03 6.40 13.69
C GLU A 117 -12.56 7.64 12.92
N SER A 118 -12.69 7.58 11.60
CA SER A 118 -12.45 8.75 10.75
C SER A 118 -13.50 9.83 11.07
N ALA A 119 -13.05 11.01 11.46
CA ALA A 119 -13.91 12.18 11.69
C ALA A 119 -14.30 12.90 10.38
N VAL A 120 -13.93 12.34 9.22
CA VAL A 120 -14.17 12.95 7.92
C VAL A 120 -15.67 12.84 7.60
N GLU A 121 -16.34 13.94 7.31
CA GLU A 121 -17.67 13.88 6.72
C GLU A 121 -17.55 13.68 5.22
N ALA A 122 -18.07 12.56 4.71
CA ALA A 122 -18.06 12.29 3.28
C ALA A 122 -18.97 13.27 2.53
N ALA A 123 -18.53 13.71 1.35
CA ALA A 123 -19.37 14.53 0.50
C ALA A 123 -20.52 13.66 -0.07
N PRO A 124 -21.75 14.21 -0.23
CA PRO A 124 -22.83 13.50 -0.91
C PRO A 124 -22.42 13.14 -2.33
N GLY A 125 -22.62 11.89 -2.76
CA GLY A 125 -22.22 11.46 -4.10
C GLY A 125 -22.30 9.95 -4.31
N ASP A 126 -21.77 9.53 -5.45
CA ASP A 126 -21.60 8.12 -5.79
C ASP A 126 -20.59 7.45 -4.85
N THR A 127 -21.00 6.34 -4.26
CA THR A 127 -20.21 5.53 -3.33
C THR A 127 -19.58 4.36 -4.06
N THR A 128 -18.68 4.68 -5.01
CA THR A 128 -17.95 3.70 -5.81
C THR A 128 -16.45 3.78 -5.51
N CYS A 129 -15.80 2.63 -5.36
CA CYS A 129 -14.37 2.59 -5.10
C CYS A 129 -13.58 3.08 -6.32
N ILE A 130 -12.74 4.10 -6.18
CA ILE A 130 -11.96 4.65 -7.32
C ILE A 130 -10.88 3.67 -7.82
N ILE A 131 -10.51 2.66 -7.03
CA ILE A 131 -9.45 1.69 -7.39
C ILE A 131 -10.01 0.56 -8.25
N CYS A 132 -11.09 -0.10 -7.81
CA CYS A 132 -11.66 -1.25 -8.50
C CYS A 132 -12.95 -0.95 -9.29
N MET A 133 -13.49 0.28 -9.17
CA MET A 133 -14.74 0.72 -9.78
C MET A 133 -16.01 -0.03 -9.32
N GLU A 134 -15.93 -0.78 -8.22
CA GLU A 134 -17.07 -1.48 -7.61
C GLU A 134 -17.70 -0.67 -6.45
N PRO A 135 -19.00 -0.87 -6.15
CA PRO A 135 -19.67 -0.18 -5.05
C PRO A 135 -19.02 -0.43 -3.69
N VAL A 136 -18.97 0.60 -2.85
CA VAL A 136 -18.58 0.51 -1.44
C VAL A 136 -19.80 0.67 -0.52
N GLY A 137 -19.60 0.57 0.81
CA GLY A 137 -20.65 0.88 1.77
C GLY A 137 -21.15 2.32 1.67
N ASP A 138 -22.41 2.54 2.06
CA ASP A 138 -23.06 3.86 2.06
C ASP A 138 -22.48 4.85 3.09
N ARG A 139 -21.63 4.34 3.99
CA ARG A 139 -21.03 5.06 5.10
C ARG A 139 -19.62 4.54 5.37
N GLN A 140 -18.81 5.39 5.99
CA GLN A 140 -17.51 4.97 6.49
C GLN A 140 -17.66 3.87 7.54
N SER A 141 -16.77 2.89 7.45
CA SER A 141 -16.73 1.71 8.32
C SER A 141 -15.33 1.12 8.28
N TYR A 142 -15.10 -0.01 8.95
CA TYR A 142 -13.82 -0.72 8.84
C TYR A 142 -13.45 -1.02 7.38
N SER A 143 -14.42 -1.49 6.59
CA SER A 143 -14.21 -1.92 5.21
C SER A 143 -14.31 -0.79 4.19
N THR A 144 -14.85 0.37 4.56
CA THR A 144 -15.13 1.49 3.64
C THR A 144 -14.46 2.76 4.13
N MET A 145 -13.55 3.30 3.34
CA MET A 145 -12.73 4.47 3.68
C MET A 145 -12.93 5.62 2.71
N VAL A 146 -12.67 6.84 3.17
CA VAL A 146 -12.80 8.07 2.39
C VAL A 146 -11.53 8.90 2.52
N CYS A 147 -11.10 9.54 1.43
CA CYS A 147 -9.99 10.48 1.48
C CYS A 147 -10.35 11.70 2.35
N PRO A 148 -9.54 12.05 3.37
CA PRO A 148 -9.82 13.18 4.26
C PRO A 148 -9.74 14.54 3.54
N ALA A 149 -8.93 14.61 2.48
CA ALA A 149 -8.67 15.85 1.75
C ALA A 149 -9.82 16.20 0.80
N CYS A 150 -10.17 15.30 -0.14
CA CYS A 150 -11.22 15.59 -1.12
C CYS A 150 -12.62 15.16 -0.70
N ARG A 151 -12.75 14.23 0.25
CA ARG A 151 -14.04 13.73 0.80
C ARG A 151 -14.96 13.05 -0.23
N THR A 152 -14.52 12.94 -1.48
CA THR A 152 -15.25 12.34 -2.61
C THR A 152 -14.65 11.04 -3.09
N ALA A 153 -13.39 10.75 -2.72
CA ALA A 153 -12.72 9.52 -3.09
C ALA A 153 -13.00 8.42 -2.05
N TRP A 154 -13.71 7.38 -2.49
CA TRP A 154 -14.09 6.23 -1.68
C TRP A 154 -13.25 5.00 -2.02
N PHE A 155 -13.01 4.15 -1.03
CA PHE A 155 -12.17 2.96 -1.17
C PHE A 155 -12.67 1.78 -0.33
N HIS A 156 -12.61 0.57 -0.87
CA HIS A 156 -12.55 -0.62 -0.01
C HIS A 156 -11.22 -0.62 0.73
N ARG A 157 -11.23 -1.01 2.01
CA ARG A 157 -10.01 -1.14 2.82
C ARG A 157 -9.00 -2.08 2.17
N SER A 158 -9.44 -3.21 1.62
CA SER A 158 -8.60 -4.18 0.91
C SER A 158 -7.92 -3.56 -0.31
N CYS A 159 -8.68 -2.88 -1.17
CA CYS A 159 -8.11 -2.19 -2.34
C CYS A 159 -7.10 -1.12 -1.93
N MET A 160 -7.36 -0.40 -0.83
CA MET A 160 -6.39 0.58 -0.34
C MET A 160 -5.12 -0.08 0.20
N GLN A 161 -5.25 -1.21 0.90
CA GLN A 161 -4.12 -1.96 1.43
C GLN A 161 -3.22 -2.49 0.30
N GLU A 162 -3.80 -3.06 -0.74
CA GLU A 162 -3.07 -3.51 -1.94
C GLU A 162 -2.38 -2.34 -2.65
N ASN A 163 -3.11 -1.23 -2.85
CA ASN A 163 -2.54 -0.02 -3.45
C ASN A 163 -1.36 0.54 -2.64
N ALA A 164 -1.46 0.51 -1.31
CA ALA A 164 -0.37 0.92 -0.41
C ALA A 164 0.88 0.05 -0.55
N ILE A 165 0.71 -1.27 -0.57
CA ILE A 165 1.80 -2.23 -0.74
C ILE A 165 2.48 -2.01 -2.09
N HIS A 166 1.70 -1.80 -3.15
CA HIS A 166 2.25 -1.59 -4.49
C HIS A 166 2.96 -0.24 -4.67
N ALA A 167 2.40 0.84 -4.13
CA ALA A 167 2.94 2.19 -4.29
C ALA A 167 4.12 2.48 -3.37
N GLY A 168 4.15 1.89 -2.17
CA GLY A 168 5.12 2.23 -1.12
C GLY A 168 5.02 3.68 -0.65
N ILE A 169 5.75 4.04 0.42
CA ILE A 169 5.60 5.36 1.07
C ILE A 169 5.96 6.56 0.18
N VAL A 170 6.76 6.35 -0.86
CA VAL A 170 7.24 7.42 -1.75
C VAL A 170 6.14 7.87 -2.72
N CYS A 171 5.36 6.92 -3.24
CA CYS A 171 4.34 7.19 -4.26
C CYS A 171 2.90 7.08 -3.74
N PHE A 172 2.73 6.85 -2.43
CA PHE A 172 1.41 6.76 -1.82
C PHE A 172 0.75 8.14 -1.72
N VAL A 173 -0.20 8.38 -2.62
CA VAL A 173 -1.03 9.60 -2.70
C VAL A 173 -2.48 9.20 -2.95
N CYS A 174 -3.42 10.10 -2.65
CA CYS A 174 -4.82 9.84 -2.99
C CYS A 174 -4.99 9.68 -4.52
N PRO A 175 -5.55 8.57 -5.03
CA PRO A 175 -5.80 8.40 -6.46
C PRO A 175 -6.72 9.46 -7.08
N GLY A 176 -7.63 10.04 -6.27
CA GLY A 176 -8.59 11.05 -6.73
C GLY A 176 -8.03 12.47 -6.79
N CYS A 177 -7.45 12.97 -5.70
CA CYS A 177 -7.02 14.37 -5.60
C CYS A 177 -5.49 14.57 -5.54
N ARG A 178 -4.72 13.48 -5.48
CA ARG A 178 -3.25 13.47 -5.37
C ARG A 178 -2.69 14.18 -4.14
N GLU A 179 -3.53 14.53 -3.17
CA GLU A 179 -3.09 14.97 -1.85
C GLU A 179 -2.34 13.82 -1.17
N ARG A 180 -1.21 14.15 -0.55
CA ARG A 180 -0.29 13.18 0.04
C ARG A 180 -0.32 13.20 1.57
N ASP A 181 -0.13 14.35 2.21
CA ASP A 181 0.28 14.38 3.61
C ASP A 181 -0.89 14.06 4.54
N LEU A 182 -2.06 14.67 4.30
CA LEU A 182 -3.28 14.36 5.03
C LEU A 182 -3.75 12.94 4.73
N PHE A 183 -3.69 12.54 3.46
CA PHE A 183 -4.07 11.20 3.03
C PHE A 183 -3.18 10.13 3.68
N LEU A 184 -1.87 10.28 3.62
CA LEU A 184 -0.91 9.35 4.21
C LEU A 184 -1.13 9.19 5.71
N LEU A 185 -1.26 10.30 6.44
CA LEU A 185 -1.47 10.27 7.89
C LEU A 185 -2.77 9.55 8.26
N GLU A 186 -3.86 9.81 7.54
CA GLU A 186 -5.14 9.17 7.78
C GLU A 186 -5.06 7.67 7.50
N MET A 187 -4.49 7.26 6.35
CA MET A 187 -4.39 5.84 6.00
C MET A 187 -3.55 5.07 7.02
N LEU A 188 -2.42 5.64 7.48
CA LEU A 188 -1.61 5.06 8.56
C LEU A 188 -2.41 4.95 9.87
N THR A 189 -3.11 6.03 10.26
CA THR A 189 -3.91 6.08 11.49
C THR A 189 -5.01 5.03 11.49
N MET A 190 -5.64 4.83 10.33
CA MET A 190 -6.67 3.83 10.10
C MET A 190 -6.11 2.41 9.90
N GLY A 191 -4.79 2.21 10.03
CA GLY A 191 -4.13 0.90 10.04
C GLY A 191 -3.87 0.31 8.66
N ILE A 192 -3.73 1.13 7.63
CA ILE A 192 -3.19 0.70 6.34
C ILE A 192 -1.67 0.58 6.46
N LEU A 193 -1.14 -0.61 6.21
CA LEU A 193 0.30 -0.84 6.13
C LEU A 193 0.85 -0.18 4.86
N ILE A 194 1.81 0.72 5.01
CA ILE A 194 2.50 1.40 3.91
C ILE A 194 3.99 1.12 4.03
N PRO A 195 4.54 0.21 3.21
CA PRO A 195 5.95 -0.17 3.31
C PRO A 195 6.90 1.00 3.04
N LEU A 196 8.02 1.02 3.77
CA LEU A 196 9.18 1.88 3.48
C LEU A 196 10.01 1.34 2.30
N SER A 197 9.34 0.85 1.26
CA SER A 197 9.96 0.36 0.03
C SER A 197 9.73 1.34 -1.11
N LEU A 198 10.56 1.21 -2.14
CA LEU A 198 10.22 1.76 -3.46
C LEU A 198 8.95 1.05 -3.98
N PRO A 199 8.17 1.72 -4.86
CA PRO A 199 7.06 1.08 -5.54
C PRO A 199 7.48 -0.25 -6.17
N SER A 200 6.58 -1.24 -6.11
CA SER A 200 6.80 -2.58 -6.66
C SER A 200 7.22 -2.58 -8.15
N TRP A 201 6.72 -1.62 -8.94
CA TRP A 201 7.11 -1.44 -10.35
C TRP A 201 8.53 -0.91 -10.55
N ILE A 202 9.20 -0.38 -9.51
CA ILE A 202 10.62 0.03 -9.55
C ILE A 202 11.52 -1.13 -9.11
N THR A 203 11.06 -1.98 -8.19
CA THR A 203 11.85 -3.08 -7.63
C THR A 203 11.69 -4.40 -8.38
N ASN A 204 10.62 -4.57 -9.15
CA ASN A 204 10.58 -5.61 -10.15
C ASN A 204 11.61 -5.23 -11.21
N ASP A 205 12.72 -5.98 -11.28
CA ASP A 205 13.53 -6.14 -12.49
C ASP A 205 12.68 -6.80 -13.59
N SER A 206 11.55 -6.18 -13.94
CA SER A 206 10.89 -6.39 -15.21
C SER A 206 11.65 -5.51 -16.20
N PRO A 207 12.35 -6.09 -17.19
CA PRO A 207 12.81 -5.34 -18.36
C PRO A 207 11.63 -4.73 -19.16
N GLU A 208 10.40 -4.95 -18.72
CA GLU A 208 9.13 -4.54 -19.33
C GLU A 208 8.55 -3.28 -18.70
N LEU A 209 9.35 -2.49 -17.96
CA LEU A 209 9.07 -1.06 -17.77
C LEU A 209 9.14 -0.40 -19.16
N GLU A 210 8.05 -0.58 -19.91
CA GLU A 210 7.69 -0.04 -21.22
C GLU A 210 8.92 0.47 -21.97
N GLU A 211 9.47 -0.34 -22.88
CA GLU A 211 10.23 0.23 -24.00
C GLU A 211 9.31 1.28 -24.62
N ARG A 212 9.51 2.55 -24.25
CA ARG A 212 8.72 3.67 -24.76
C ARG A 212 8.71 3.48 -26.26
N HIS A 213 7.52 3.35 -26.83
CA HIS A 213 7.36 3.09 -28.24
C HIS A 213 8.31 4.03 -29.01
N SER A 214 9.25 3.47 -29.76
CA SER A 214 10.44 4.20 -30.22
C SER A 214 10.54 4.26 -31.75
N ARG A 215 9.45 3.93 -32.45
CA ARG A 215 9.38 3.95 -33.90
C ARG A 215 8.16 4.72 -34.42
N CYS A 216 8.17 5.02 -35.70
CA CYS A 216 7.04 5.62 -36.41
C CYS A 216 6.14 4.55 -37.03
N ASP A 217 4.85 4.53 -36.65
CA ASP A 217 3.81 3.63 -37.16
C ASP A 217 2.98 4.24 -38.30
N ALA A 218 3.33 5.45 -38.78
CA ALA A 218 2.66 6.03 -39.92
C ALA A 218 2.67 5.06 -41.11
N ARG A 219 1.52 4.92 -41.81
CA ARG A 219 1.37 3.99 -42.95
C ARG A 219 2.51 4.13 -43.96
N GLN A 220 2.93 5.37 -44.22
CA GLN A 220 4.12 5.69 -44.98
C GLN A 220 5.04 6.56 -44.13
N CYS A 221 6.20 6.03 -43.73
CA CYS A 221 7.24 6.81 -43.05
C CYS A 221 8.03 7.62 -44.08
N LEU A 222 8.16 8.92 -43.85
CA LEU A 222 8.90 9.86 -44.71
C LEU A 222 10.35 10.05 -44.27
N CYS A 223 10.74 9.49 -43.12
CA CYS A 223 12.08 9.67 -42.55
C CYS A 223 13.14 8.95 -43.40
N PRO A 224 14.17 9.66 -43.91
CA PRO A 224 15.26 9.03 -44.65
C PRO A 224 16.06 8.01 -43.82
N GLY A 225 16.10 8.20 -42.49
CA GLY A 225 16.79 7.32 -41.54
C GLY A 225 16.00 6.07 -41.14
N GLY A 226 14.78 5.89 -41.66
CA GLY A 226 13.91 4.78 -41.29
C GLY A 226 12.98 5.09 -40.13
N ARG A 227 12.25 4.08 -39.66
CA ARG A 227 11.16 4.26 -38.69
C ARG A 227 11.66 4.47 -37.27
N GLU A 228 12.83 3.93 -36.97
CA GLU A 228 13.50 3.94 -35.67
C GLU A 228 14.37 5.20 -35.46
N GLN A 229 14.58 6.01 -36.51
CA GLN A 229 15.33 7.27 -36.40
C GLN A 229 14.48 8.31 -35.66
N VAL A 230 15.01 8.86 -34.57
CA VAL A 230 14.32 9.87 -33.76
C VAL A 230 15.27 11.05 -33.52
N GLU A 231 14.77 12.26 -33.74
CA GLU A 231 15.45 13.50 -33.37
C GLU A 231 14.82 14.10 -32.10
N GLU A 232 15.59 14.84 -31.31
CA GLU A 232 15.06 15.52 -30.11
C GLU A 232 14.06 16.63 -30.49
N GLU A 233 14.33 17.35 -31.58
CA GLU A 233 13.49 18.43 -32.12
C GLU A 233 13.51 18.41 -33.65
N GLY A 234 12.45 18.92 -34.28
CA GLY A 234 12.35 19.04 -35.74
C GLY A 234 11.38 18.05 -36.40
N SER A 235 11.55 17.85 -37.71
CA SER A 235 10.63 17.06 -38.56
C SER A 235 10.60 15.57 -38.21
N TRP A 236 11.70 15.05 -37.65
CA TRP A 236 11.86 13.64 -37.27
C TRP A 236 11.78 13.42 -35.77
N GLN A 237 11.25 14.39 -35.03
CA GLN A 237 10.82 14.18 -33.65
C GLN A 237 9.65 13.19 -33.62
N LEU A 238 9.76 12.20 -32.74
CA LEU A 238 8.71 11.20 -32.54
C LEU A 238 7.71 11.67 -31.48
N LEU A 239 6.43 11.71 -31.85
CA LEU A 239 5.31 12.02 -30.98
C LEU A 239 4.52 10.73 -30.72
N LEU A 240 4.27 10.43 -29.44
CA LEU A 240 3.45 9.28 -29.03
C LEU A 240 1.99 9.67 -28.89
N CYS A 241 1.11 8.70 -29.12
CA CYS A 241 -0.33 8.89 -28.94
C CYS A 241 -0.61 9.32 -27.49
N CYS A 242 -1.25 10.47 -27.30
CA CYS A 242 -1.54 11.01 -25.97
C CYS A 242 -2.51 10.16 -25.14
N SER A 243 -3.23 9.23 -25.77
CA SER A 243 -4.21 8.36 -25.09
C SER A 243 -3.65 6.99 -24.70
N CYS A 244 -2.84 6.36 -25.56
CA CYS A 244 -2.39 4.98 -25.34
C CYS A 244 -0.88 4.81 -25.25
N ALA A 245 -0.08 5.80 -25.70
CA ALA A 245 1.37 5.72 -25.83
C ALA A 245 1.95 4.52 -26.63
N ALA A 246 1.07 3.67 -27.19
CA ALA A 246 1.43 2.41 -27.85
C ALA A 246 1.77 2.57 -29.34
N GLU A 247 1.40 3.70 -29.94
CA GLU A 247 1.76 4.08 -31.30
C GLU A 247 2.53 5.40 -31.30
N GLY A 248 3.43 5.56 -32.27
CA GLY A 248 4.20 6.79 -32.50
C GLY A 248 4.15 7.28 -33.94
N THR A 249 4.30 8.59 -34.15
CA THR A 249 4.47 9.17 -35.49
C THR A 249 5.57 10.23 -35.49
N HIS A 250 6.28 10.37 -36.60
CA HIS A 250 7.11 11.56 -36.80
C HIS A 250 6.23 12.77 -37.10
N ARG A 251 6.66 13.94 -36.64
CA ARG A 251 6.01 15.22 -36.95
C ARG A 251 5.68 15.38 -38.43
N ALA A 252 6.65 15.14 -39.31
CA ALA A 252 6.45 15.21 -40.77
C ALA A 252 5.53 14.11 -41.33
N CYS A 253 5.52 12.91 -40.73
CA CYS A 253 4.70 11.79 -41.20
C CYS A 253 3.20 11.99 -40.94
N SER A 254 2.84 12.82 -39.96
CA SER A 254 1.45 13.20 -39.67
C SER A 254 1.13 14.66 -39.99
N ASN A 255 2.00 15.34 -40.75
CA ASN A 255 1.84 16.72 -41.18
C ASN A 255 1.54 17.69 -40.02
N LEU A 256 2.24 17.49 -38.90
CA LEU A 256 2.10 18.28 -37.68
C LEU A 256 2.99 19.53 -37.78
N GLY A 257 2.45 20.71 -37.46
CA GLY A 257 3.24 21.95 -37.43
C GLY A 257 4.23 21.96 -36.26
N ASP A 258 5.25 22.83 -36.30
CA ASP A 258 6.34 22.87 -35.31
C ASP A 258 5.87 23.15 -33.87
N SER A 259 4.70 23.75 -33.69
CA SER A 259 4.11 24.05 -32.37
C SER A 259 3.27 22.91 -31.79
N ALA A 260 3.01 21.83 -32.54
CA ALA A 260 2.19 20.72 -32.07
C ALA A 260 2.97 19.87 -31.04
N THR A 261 2.44 19.76 -29.82
CA THR A 261 3.04 18.96 -28.74
C THR A 261 2.28 17.66 -28.45
N SER A 262 1.12 17.46 -29.08
CA SER A 262 0.28 16.28 -28.92
C SER A 262 -0.12 15.70 -30.27
N TRP A 263 -0.29 14.38 -30.29
CA TRP A 263 -0.79 13.61 -31.42
C TRP A 263 -1.62 12.44 -30.89
N GLN A 264 -2.61 11.99 -31.67
CA GLN A 264 -3.48 10.86 -31.32
C GLN A 264 -3.56 9.91 -32.51
N CYS A 265 -3.41 8.61 -32.27
CA CYS A 265 -3.48 7.60 -33.31
C CYS A 265 -4.93 7.34 -33.74
N ALA A 266 -5.12 6.72 -34.91
CA ALA A 266 -6.45 6.44 -35.44
C ALA A 266 -7.26 5.45 -34.60
N GLY A 267 -6.61 4.61 -33.78
CA GLY A 267 -7.30 3.71 -32.85
C GLY A 267 -7.84 4.41 -31.59
N CYS A 268 -7.34 5.61 -31.28
CA CYS A 268 -7.75 6.39 -30.11
C CYS A 268 -8.55 7.66 -30.47
N ALA A 269 -8.56 8.06 -31.74
CA ALA A 269 -9.26 9.23 -32.27
C ALA A 269 -10.76 8.99 -32.47
#